data_AF-A0AA89AZI4-F1
#
_entry.id   AF-A0AA89AZI4-F1
#
_cell.length_a   1.000
_cell.length_b   1.000
_cell.length_c   1.000
_cell.angle_alpha   90.00
_cell.angle_beta   90.00
_cell.angle_gamma   90.00
#
_symmetry.space_group_name_H-M   'P 1'
#
loop_
_entity.id
_entity.type
_entity.pdbx_description
1 polymer ?
#
loop_
_entity_poly.entity_id
_entity_poly.type
_entity_poly.pdbx_seq_one_letter_code
_entity_poly.pdbx_strand_id
1 'polypeptide(L)'
;MKSFIKFLLVMVALRLIQAVEFKVSKNVTGAPGNEQILQVASEIFVWQLSRKKKDQRKNVNRVMIIVESYNGVVYTENNVVHLSAKYAAD
;
A
#
# COMPACT_ATOMS: atom_id res chain seq x y z
N MET A 1 6.76 -27.51 29.48
CA MET A 1 6.21 -26.14 29.66
C MET A 1 7.03 -25.03 29.00
N LYS A 2 8.36 -24.95 29.20
CA LYS A 2 9.21 -23.87 28.65
C LYS A 2 9.22 -23.76 27.11
N SER A 3 9.09 -24.88 26.38
CA SER A 3 9.05 -24.91 24.91
C SER A 3 7.74 -24.36 24.33
N PHE A 4 6.62 -24.66 24.98
CA PHE A 4 5.29 -24.19 24.57
C PHE A 4 5.15 -22.66 24.69
N ILE A 5 5.80 -22.07 25.69
CA ILE A 5 5.82 -20.60 25.90
C ILE A 5 6.59 -19.89 24.78
N LYS A 6 7.71 -20.46 24.30
CA LYS A 6 8.46 -19.90 23.16
C LYS A 6 7.65 -19.95 21.87
N PHE A 7 6.94 -21.06 21.64
CA PHE A 7 6.05 -21.20 20.48
C PHE A 7 4.89 -20.19 20.53
N LEU A 8 4.31 -19.95 21.71
CA LEU A 8 3.26 -18.95 21.90
C LEU A 8 3.78 -17.52 21.63
N LEU A 9 4.99 -17.19 22.07
CA LEU A 9 5.65 -15.90 21.80
C LEU A 9 5.90 -15.66 20.30
N VAL A 10 6.33 -16.69 19.55
CA VAL A 10 6.53 -16.61 18.09
C VAL A 10 5.19 -16.40 17.36
N MET A 11 4.13 -17.09 17.79
CA MET A 11 2.79 -16.95 17.19
C MET A 11 2.18 -15.57 17.45
N VAL A 12 2.45 -14.95 18.61
CA VAL A 12 2.02 -13.57 18.90
C VAL A 12 2.76 -12.57 18.00
N ALA A 13 4.06 -12.77 17.74
CA ALA A 13 4.82 -11.91 16.84
C ALA A 13 4.35 -12.00 15.37
N LEU A 14 3.97 -13.20 14.90
CA LEU A 14 3.46 -13.41 13.54
C LEU A 14 2.10 -12.74 13.30
N ARG A 15 1.26 -12.59 14.33
CA ARG A 15 -0.03 -11.88 14.21
C ARG A 15 0.10 -10.38 13.93
N LEU A 16 1.29 -9.81 14.12
CA LEU A 16 1.52 -8.37 13.97
C LEU A 16 1.85 -7.93 12.54
N ILE A 17 2.10 -8.88 11.63
CA ILE A 17 2.41 -8.59 10.23
C ILE A 17 1.20 -9.00 9.38
N GLN A 18 0.26 -8.07 9.21
CA GLN A 18 -0.71 -8.18 8.13
C GLN A 18 -0.03 -7.66 6.87
N ALA A 19 0.47 -8.57 6.03
CA ALA A 19 1.01 -8.21 4.73
C ALA A 19 -0.16 -7.72 3.85
N VAL A 20 -0.06 -6.48 3.38
CA VAL A 20 -1.00 -5.93 2.40
C VAL A 20 -0.49 -6.27 1.01
N GLU A 21 -1.32 -6.90 0.19
CA GLU A 21 -1.00 -7.15 -1.22
C GLU A 21 -1.10 -5.84 -2.02
N PHE A 22 -0.05 -5.48 -2.75
CA PHE A 22 -0.05 -4.34 -3.68
C PHE A 22 -0.09 -4.83 -5.12
N LYS A 23 -1.06 -4.32 -5.90
CA LYS A 23 -1.18 -4.60 -7.33
C LYS A 23 -1.16 -3.31 -8.14
N VAL A 24 -0.34 -3.25 -9.19
CA VAL A 24 -0.24 -2.09 -10.09
C VAL A 24 -0.92 -2.40 -11.42
N SER A 25 -1.75 -1.48 -11.90
CA SER A 25 -2.35 -1.45 -13.25
C SER A 25 -1.98 -0.13 -13.93
N LYS A 26 -1.61 -0.18 -15.21
CA LYS A 26 -1.27 1.01 -16.00
C LYS A 26 -2.26 1.15 -17.14
N ASN A 27 -2.98 2.27 -17.17
CA ASN A 27 -4.00 2.56 -18.18
C ASN A 27 -3.52 3.60 -19.20
N VAL A 28 -2.23 3.93 -19.22
CA VAL A 28 -1.65 4.88 -20.19
C VAL A 28 -0.34 4.36 -20.79
N THR A 29 -0.11 4.68 -22.05
CA THR A 29 1.14 4.40 -22.77
C THR A 29 2.26 5.29 -22.23
N GLY A 30 3.47 4.72 -22.06
CA GLY A 30 4.62 5.46 -21.52
C GLY A 30 4.60 5.62 -19.99
N ALA A 31 3.69 4.91 -19.29
CA ALA A 31 3.71 4.86 -17.84
C ALA A 31 5.04 4.28 -17.30
N PRO A 32 5.52 4.74 -16.14
CA PRO A 32 6.77 4.31 -15.52
C PRO A 32 6.81 2.81 -15.20
N GLY A 33 7.99 2.31 -14.85
CA GLY A 33 8.19 0.94 -14.40
C GLY A 33 7.36 0.60 -13.15
N ASN A 34 7.04 -0.69 -12.95
CA ASN A 34 6.29 -1.11 -11.76
C ASN A 34 7.04 -0.76 -10.47
N GLU A 35 8.38 -0.86 -10.48
CA GLU A 35 9.24 -0.54 -9.34
C GLU A 35 9.13 0.94 -8.93
N GLN A 36 9.18 1.86 -9.90
CA GLN A 36 9.00 3.30 -9.68
C GLN A 36 7.60 3.59 -9.12
N ILE A 37 6.57 3.00 -9.70
CA ILE A 37 5.19 3.18 -9.23
C ILE A 37 5.03 2.65 -7.80
N LEU A 38 5.64 1.52 -7.47
CA LEU A 38 5.62 0.96 -6.11
C LEU A 38 6.40 1.83 -5.13
N GLN A 39 7.51 2.44 -5.54
CA GLN A 39 8.26 3.38 -4.70
C GLN A 39 7.40 4.60 -4.36
N VAL A 40 6.85 5.28 -5.37
CA VAL A 40 5.96 6.44 -5.17
C VAL A 40 4.74 6.06 -4.33
N ALA A 41 4.13 4.91 -4.61
CA ALA A 41 2.98 4.43 -3.85
C ALA A 41 3.34 4.10 -2.39
N SER A 42 4.53 3.56 -2.13
CA SER A 42 5.04 3.30 -0.79
C SER A 42 5.19 4.59 0.00
N GLU A 43 5.76 5.64 -0.62
CA GLU A 43 5.90 6.97 0.01
C GLU A 43 4.54 7.58 0.36
N ILE A 44 3.58 7.53 -0.57
CA ILE A 44 2.20 7.98 -0.35
C ILE A 44 1.54 7.18 0.78
N PHE A 45 1.71 5.85 0.78
CA PHE A 45 1.11 4.96 1.77
C PHE A 45 1.69 5.20 3.17
N VAL A 46 3.01 5.31 3.30
CA VAL A 46 3.70 5.64 4.56
C VAL A 46 3.24 7.01 5.07
N TRP A 47 3.12 7.99 4.17
CA TRP A 47 2.62 9.32 4.53
C TRP A 47 1.16 9.30 5.02
N GLN A 48 0.28 8.52 4.40
CA GLN A 48 -1.10 8.37 4.87
C GLN A 48 -1.18 7.64 6.21
N LEU A 49 -0.37 6.59 6.40
CA LEU A 49 -0.31 5.83 7.64
C LEU A 49 0.20 6.65 8.82
N SER A 50 1.17 7.55 8.61
CA SER A 50 1.73 8.40 9.66
C SER A 50 0.73 9.42 10.19
N ARG A 51 -0.26 9.82 9.37
CA ARG A 51 -1.31 10.78 9.72
C ARG A 51 -2.51 10.18 10.46
N LYS A 52 -2.60 8.85 10.57
CA LYS A 52 -3.73 8.15 11.19
C LYS A 52 -3.30 7.39 12.44
N LYS A 53 -4.08 7.54 13.52
CA LYS A 53 -3.94 6.69 14.71
C LYS A 53 -4.26 5.23 14.35
N LYS A 54 -3.65 4.28 15.06
CA LYS A 54 -3.73 2.85 14.73
C LYS A 54 -5.18 2.32 14.69
N ASP A 55 -6.02 2.79 15.60
CA ASP A 55 -7.44 2.47 15.73
C ASP A 55 -8.33 3.07 14.63
N GLN A 56 -7.83 4.06 13.90
CA GLN A 56 -8.53 4.72 12.78
C GLN A 56 -8.19 4.09 11.41
N ARG A 57 -7.32 3.08 11.38
CA ARG A 57 -6.86 2.46 10.13
C ARG A 57 -7.87 1.41 9.68
N LYS A 58 -8.26 1.46 8.41
CA LYS A 58 -9.07 0.43 7.77
C LYS A 58 -8.23 -0.85 7.64
N ASN A 59 -8.79 -1.99 8.02
CA ASN A 59 -8.16 -3.28 7.75
C ASN A 59 -8.42 -3.66 6.28
N VAL A 60 -7.36 -3.66 5.47
CA VAL A 60 -7.42 -3.98 4.04
C VAL A 60 -6.36 -5.02 3.70
N ASN A 61 -6.77 -6.10 3.06
CA ASN A 61 -5.85 -7.18 2.66
C ASN A 61 -5.18 -6.89 1.31
N ARG A 62 -5.74 -5.98 0.52
CA ARG A 62 -5.24 -5.60 -0.81
C ARG A 62 -5.46 -4.12 -1.08
N VAL A 63 -4.47 -3.51 -1.70
CA VAL A 63 -4.53 -2.17 -2.29
C VAL A 63 -4.20 -2.28 -3.78
N MET A 64 -5.05 -1.73 -4.63
CA MET A 64 -4.79 -1.63 -6.07
C MET A 64 -4.31 -0.22 -6.40
N ILE A 65 -3.31 -0.09 -7.25
CA ILE A 65 -2.82 1.20 -7.75
C ILE A 65 -3.11 1.23 -9.25
N ILE A 66 -3.89 2.21 -9.68
CA ILE A 66 -4.15 2.47 -11.09
C ILE A 66 -3.38 3.74 -11.47
N VAL A 67 -2.46 3.60 -12.43
CA VAL A 67 -1.83 4.75 -13.07
C VAL A 67 -2.66 5.13 -14.28
N GLU A 68 -3.26 6.30 -14.25
CA GLU A 68 -4.17 6.78 -15.29
C GLU A 68 -4.01 8.29 -15.57
N SER A 69 -4.59 8.75 -16.67
CA SER A 69 -4.61 10.17 -17.01
C SER A 69 -5.82 10.84 -16.39
N TYR A 70 -5.60 11.73 -15.43
CA TYR A 70 -6.65 12.60 -14.89
C TYR A 70 -6.07 13.91 -14.32
N ASN A 71 -6.95 14.87 -14.04
CA ASN A 71 -6.58 16.15 -13.45
C ASN A 71 -6.50 16.02 -11.92
N GLY A 72 -5.30 15.75 -11.41
CA GLY A 72 -4.99 15.64 -10.00
C GLY A 72 -3.65 14.93 -9.77
N VAL A 73 -3.31 14.70 -8.50
CA VAL A 73 -2.08 13.99 -8.10
C VAL A 73 -2.41 12.55 -7.73
N VAL A 74 -3.18 12.38 -6.65
CA VAL A 74 -3.59 11.08 -6.12
C VAL A 74 -4.96 11.22 -5.45
N TYR A 75 -5.83 10.23 -5.64
CA TYR A 75 -7.00 10.05 -4.80
C TYR A 75 -7.22 8.57 -4.47
N THR A 76 -8.11 8.30 -3.52
CA THR A 76 -8.42 6.95 -3.06
C THR A 76 -9.90 6.67 -3.11
N GLU A 77 -10.28 5.54 -3.68
CA GLU A 77 -11.66 5.06 -3.72
C GLU A 77 -11.67 3.54 -3.54
N ASN A 78 -12.48 2.99 -2.63
CA ASN A 78 -12.72 1.54 -2.50
C ASN A 78 -11.46 0.66 -2.50
N ASN A 79 -10.41 1.08 -1.77
CA ASN A 79 -9.09 0.43 -1.67
C ASN A 79 -8.23 0.52 -2.95
N VAL A 80 -8.62 1.37 -3.88
CA VAL A 80 -7.86 1.72 -5.07
C VAL A 80 -7.22 3.08 -4.88
N VAL A 81 -5.93 3.18 -5.20
CA VAL A 81 -5.18 4.42 -5.31
C VAL A 81 -5.11 4.78 -6.78
N HIS A 82 -5.68 5.91 -7.13
CA HIS A 82 -5.64 6.43 -8.50
C HIS A 82 -4.52 7.47 -8.58
N LEU A 83 -3.40 7.08 -9.19
CA LEU A 83 -2.21 7.91 -9.34
C LEU A 83 -2.19 8.52 -10.74
N SER A 84 -2.04 9.83 -10.82
CA SER A 84 -1.94 10.50 -12.10
C SER A 84 -0.61 10.15 -12.77
N ALA A 85 -0.68 9.75 -14.04
CA ALA A 85 0.48 9.40 -14.83
C ALA A 85 1.54 10.51 -14.90
N LYS A 86 1.12 11.78 -14.78
CA LYS A 86 2.02 12.95 -14.75
C LYS A 86 2.99 12.92 -13.56
N TYR A 87 2.53 12.40 -12.42
CA TYR A 87 3.30 12.34 -11.17
C TYR A 87 3.95 10.99 -10.93
N ALA A 88 3.55 9.97 -11.69
CA ALA A 88 4.20 8.67 -11.62
C ALA A 88 5.57 8.67 -12.32
N ALA A 89 5.78 9.57 -13.28
CA ALA A 89 6.93 9.62 -14.18
C ALA A 89 8.07 10.58 -13.77
N ASP A 90 7.87 11.34 -12.70
CA ASP A 90 8.91 12.15 -12.04
C ASP A 90 9.65 11.31 -10.99
#